data_AF-A0A382PAL7-F1
#
_entry.id   AF-A0A382PAL7-F1
#
_cell.length_a   1.000
_cell.length_b   1.000
_cell.length_c   1.000
_cell.angle_alpha   90.00
_cell.angle_beta   90.00
_cell.angle_gamma   90.00
#
_symmetry.space_group_name_H-M   'P 1'
#
loop_
_entity.id
_entity.type
_entity.pdbx_description
1 polymer ?
#
loop_
_entity_poly.entity_id
_entity_poly.type
_entity_poly.pdbx_seq_one_letter_code
_entity_poly.pdbx_strand_id
1 'polypeptide(L)' 'MTTILGISAFYHDSAAALIASGEIIAAAQEERFTRKKHDARFPKNA' A
#
# COMPACT_ATOMS: atom_id res chain seq x y z
N MET A 1 -12.43 -13.86 11.86
CA MET A 1 -11.74 -13.68 10.57
C MET A 1 -10.72 -12.57 10.76
N THR A 2 -9.45 -12.87 10.52
CA THR A 2 -8.36 -11.88 10.71
C THR A 2 -8.17 -11.09 9.43
N THR A 3 -8.08 -9.77 9.57
CA THR A 3 -7.79 -8.83 8.49
C THR A 3 -6.52 -8.07 8.85
N ILE A 4 -5.59 -7.96 7.91
CA ILE A 4 -4.27 -7.33 8.09
C ILE A 4 -4.13 -6.24 7.03
N LEU A 5 -3.77 -5.04 7.47
CA LEU A 5 -3.36 -3.95 6.59
C LEU A 5 -1.83 -3.88 6.58
N GLY A 6 -1.21 -4.28 5.47
CA GLY A 6 0.22 -4.15 5.24
C GLY A 6 0.55 -2.77 4.68
N ILE A 7 1.59 -2.13 5.23
CA ILE A 7 2.05 -0.81 4.80
C ILE A 7 3.54 -0.91 4.45
N SER A 8 3.89 -0.44 3.25
CA SER A 8 5.26 -0.14 2.82
C SER A 8 5.41 1.36 2.70
N ALA A 9 6.38 1.96 3.39
CA ALA A 9 6.63 3.40 3.37
C ALA A 9 8.07 3.74 3.79
N PHE A 10 8.49 4.98 3.50
CA PHE A 10 9.71 5.66 3.97
C PHE A 10 11.06 5.14 3.44
N TYR A 11 11.07 4.33 2.38
CA TYR A 11 12.33 3.87 1.76
C TYR A 11 12.21 3.65 0.25
N HIS A 12 11.19 2.93 -0.18
CA HIS A 12 10.82 2.72 -1.59
C HIS A 12 9.46 3.33 -1.88
N ASP A 13 8.94 3.08 -3.08
CA ASP A 13 7.55 3.34 -3.45
C ASP A 13 6.62 2.85 -2.35
N SER A 14 5.82 3.78 -1.83
CA SER A 14 4.85 3.45 -0.81
C SER A 14 3.65 2.74 -1.40
N ALA A 15 3.09 1.83 -0.61
CA ALA A 15 2.00 0.96 -1.01
C ALA A 15 1.24 0.46 0.22
N ALA A 16 -0.01 0.08 0.01
CA ALA A 16 -0.82 -0.62 1.00
C ALA A 16 -1.38 -1.91 0.40
N ALA A 17 -1.55 -2.93 1.26
CA ALA A 17 -2.18 -4.20 0.89
C ALA A 17 -3.13 -4.66 2.00
N LEU A 18 -4.33 -5.11 1.62
CA LEU A 18 -5.31 -5.70 2.51
C LEU A 18 -5.30 -7.21 2.35
N ILE A 19 -5.06 -7.93 3.44
CA ILE A 19 -5.07 -9.39 3.48
C ILE A 19 -6.20 -9.82 4.42
N ALA A 20 -7.03 -10.76 3.99
CA ALA A 20 -8.06 -11.37 4.82
C ALA A 20 -7.97 -12.90 4.71
N SER A 21 -7.98 -13.59 5.85
CA SER A 21 -7.92 -15.06 5.90
C SER A 21 -6.76 -15.69 5.11
N GLY A 22 -5.63 -14.99 5.00
CA GLY A 22 -4.45 -15.44 4.25
C GLY A 22 -4.46 -15.09 2.76
N GLU A 23 -5.53 -14.48 2.26
CA GLU A 23 -5.66 -14.08 0.84
C GLU A 23 -5.50 -12.57 0.67
N ILE A 24 -4.91 -12.14 -0.45
CA ILE A 24 -4.80 -10.74 -0.83
C ILE A 24 -6.15 -10.29 -1.40
N ILE A 25 -6.79 -9.32 -0.74
CA ILE A 25 -8.07 -8.75 -1.14
C ILE A 25 -7.87 -7.49 -1.99
N ALA A 26 -6.89 -6.68 -1.64
CA ALA A 26 -6.54 -5.46 -2.36
C ALA A 26 -5.06 -5.13 -2.21
N ALA A 27 -4.49 -4.46 -3.21
CA ALA A 27 -3.16 -3.87 -3.16
C ALA A 27 -3.10 -2.65 -4.08
N ALA A 28 -2.47 -1.58 -3.62
CA ALA A 28 -2.28 -0.38 -4.42
C ALA A 28 -0.94 0.31 -4.13
N GLN A 29 -0.40 0.99 -5.14
CA GLN A 29 0.81 1.82 -5.03
C GLN A 29 0.44 3.29 -5.01
N GLU A 30 1.01 4.07 -4.09
CA GLU A 30 0.73 5.51 -3.91
C GLU A 30 1.03 6.32 -5.18
N GLU A 31 2.09 5.96 -5.91
CA GLU A 31 2.49 6.62 -7.16
C GLU A 31 1.37 6.63 -8.21
N ARG A 32 0.48 5.62 -8.23
CA ARG A 32 -0.64 5.56 -9.18
C ARG A 32 -1.64 6.69 -8.94
N PHE A 33 -1.75 7.16 -7.71
CA PHE A 33 -2.64 8.26 -7.31
C PHE A 33 -1.92 9.61 -7.34
N THR A 34 -0.70 9.68 -6.82
CA THR A 34 0.04 10.96 -6.72
C THR A 34 0.73 11.36 -8.00
N ARG A 35 0.94 10.41 -8.92
CA ARG A 35 1.74 10.57 -10.14
C ARG A 35 3.18 11.04 -9.85
N LYS A 36 3.68 10.81 -8.63
CA LYS A 36 5.06 11.10 -8.24
C LYS A 36 5.87 9.82 -8.29
N LYS A 37 6.87 9.80 -9.16
CA LYS A 37 7.75 8.65 -9.28
C LYS A 37 8.48 8.38 -7.97
N HIS A 38 8.44 7.13 -7.51
CA HIS A 38 8.99 6.66 -6.26
C HIS A 38 8.50 7.41 -5.02
N ASP A 39 7.18 7.58 -4.91
CA ASP A 39 6.57 8.27 -3.77
C ASP A 39 6.72 7.45 -2.48
N ALA A 40 7.78 7.71 -1.71
CA ALA A 40 8.11 7.00 -0.49
C ALA A 40 7.42 7.52 0.78
N ARG A 41 6.49 8.48 0.65
CA ARG A 41 5.76 9.03 1.81
C ARG A 41 4.79 7.99 2.37
N PHE A 42 4.02 8.35 3.39
CA PHE A 42 2.94 7.47 3.84
C PHE A 42 1.91 7.29 2.72
N PRO A 43 1.43 6.06 2.43
CA PRO A 43 0.46 5.78 1.37
C PRO A 43 -0.91 6.30 1.80
N LYS A 44 -1.17 7.59 1.58
CA LYS A 44 -2.41 8.24 1.99
C LYS A 44 -3.57 7.89 1.04
N ASN A 45 -3.25 7.59 -0.22
CA ASN A 45 -4.22 7.31 -1.26
C ASN A 45 -4.26 5.83 -1.65
N ALA A 46 -3.21 5.07 -1.33
CA ALA A 46 -3.11 3.63 -1.60
C ALA A 46 -3.78 2.75 -0.54
#